data_AF-A0A844TC13-F1
#
_entry.id   AF-A0A844TC13-F1
#
_cell.length_a   1.000
_cell.length_b   1.000
_cell.length_c   1.000
_cell.angle_alpha   90.00
_cell.angle_beta   90.00
_cell.angle_gamma   90.00
#
_symmetry.space_group_name_H-M   'P 1'
#
loop_
_entity.id
_entity.type
_entity.pdbx_description
1 polymer ?
#
loop_
_entity_poly.entity_id
_entity_poly.type
_entity_poly.pdbx_seq_one_letter_code
_entity_poly.pdbx_strand_id
1 'polypeptide(L)'
;MSAFFGPLEADGRVPPRQQTRAAAFLISAHGALARQFALALPARFDAAWQAELNAQFYRESEIVSLLMRATAWVPDLALSHMTVSWEMAWLPAPVDGIADHPLAQAIQLSTLAHAVHAGIRPAALLPTEANASDPFVMALRRIEFESGRQLQAQILFLKGPDLLPFRDAVSAALERRHAEVRRLWRETLESIGIVSCE
;
A
#
# COMPACT_ATOMS: atom_id res chain seq x y z
N MET A 1 -17.07 -5.09 18.15
CA MET A 1 -15.98 -4.55 17.29
C MET A 1 -16.63 -3.75 16.18
N SER A 2 -15.98 -2.66 15.72
CA SER A 2 -16.57 -1.70 14.77
C SER A 2 -16.23 -2.07 13.32
N ALA A 3 -17.01 -1.61 12.34
CA ALA A 3 -16.63 -1.69 10.91
C ALA A 3 -15.76 -0.50 10.46
N PHE A 4 -15.71 0.56 11.27
CA PHE A 4 -15.06 1.84 10.97
C PHE A 4 -14.13 2.29 12.10
N PHE A 5 -13.26 3.25 11.81
CA PHE A 5 -12.46 3.94 12.83
C PHE A 5 -13.35 4.52 13.94
N GLY A 6 -12.86 4.50 15.18
CA GLY A 6 -13.54 5.08 16.33
C GLY A 6 -13.70 4.14 17.53
N PRO A 7 -14.47 4.54 18.56
CA PRO A 7 -15.29 5.76 18.62
C PRO A 7 -14.46 7.03 18.41
N LEU A 8 -15.01 8.00 17.69
CA LEU A 8 -14.32 9.28 17.43
C LEU A 8 -14.16 10.09 18.71
N GLU A 9 -13.11 10.91 18.76
CA GLU A 9 -12.94 11.94 19.78
C GLU A 9 -14.06 13.00 19.68
N ALA A 10 -14.23 13.81 20.73
CA ALA A 10 -15.31 14.82 20.79
C ALA A 10 -15.30 15.84 19.63
N ASP A 11 -14.14 16.07 19.02
CA ASP A 11 -13.94 16.96 17.87
C ASP A 11 -14.01 16.22 16.51
N GLY A 12 -14.47 14.98 16.50
CA GLY A 12 -14.64 14.14 15.31
C GLY A 12 -13.36 13.52 14.79
N ARG A 13 -12.26 13.55 15.54
CA ARG A 13 -10.98 12.93 15.14
C ARG A 13 -10.97 11.42 15.41
N VAL A 14 -10.21 10.71 14.59
CA VAL A 14 -9.89 9.29 14.85
C VAL A 14 -8.96 9.20 16.07
N PRO A 15 -9.15 8.25 17.00
CA PRO A 15 -8.30 8.13 18.18
C PRO A 15 -6.81 7.98 17.83
N PRO A 16 -5.89 8.68 18.52
CA PRO A 16 -4.46 8.70 18.17
C PRO A 16 -3.79 7.33 18.03
N ARG A 17 -4.20 6.36 18.86
CA ARG A 17 -3.69 4.98 18.78
C ARG A 17 -4.11 4.27 17.49
N GLN A 18 -5.34 4.49 17.03
CA GLN A 18 -5.80 3.93 15.75
C GLN A 18 -5.10 4.61 14.58
N GLN A 19 -4.92 5.94 14.64
CA GLN A 19 -4.14 6.67 13.64
C GLN A 19 -2.72 6.12 13.55
N THR A 20 -2.05 5.95 14.70
CA THR A 20 -0.68 5.46 14.79
C THR A 20 -0.50 4.09 14.11
N ARG A 21 -1.38 3.12 14.39
CA ARG A 21 -1.25 1.77 13.80
C ARG A 21 -1.59 1.75 12.31
N ALA A 22 -2.65 2.44 11.90
CA ALA A 22 -3.02 2.53 10.49
C ALA A 22 -1.94 3.25 9.68
N ALA A 23 -1.44 4.39 10.17
CA ALA A 23 -0.36 5.13 9.55
C ALA A 23 0.93 4.31 9.47
N ALA A 24 1.30 3.59 10.53
CA ALA A 24 2.50 2.75 10.53
C ALA A 24 2.43 1.65 9.45
N PHE A 25 1.29 0.97 9.32
CA PHE A 25 1.09 -0.03 8.28
C PHE A 25 1.18 0.57 6.86
N LEU A 26 0.47 1.68 6.64
CA LEU A 26 0.49 2.38 5.36
C LEU A 26 1.90 2.88 5.00
N ILE A 27 2.63 3.46 5.97
CA ILE A 27 4.03 3.89 5.80
C ILE A 27 4.92 2.69 5.48
N SER A 28 4.71 1.55 6.13
CA SER A 28 5.47 0.31 5.84
C SER A 28 5.23 -0.15 4.40
N ALA A 29 3.97 -0.27 3.97
CA ALA A 29 3.62 -0.71 2.62
C ALA A 29 4.11 0.25 1.52
N HIS A 30 3.73 1.54 1.62
CA HIS A 30 4.15 2.56 0.65
C HIS A 30 5.66 2.83 0.70
N GLY A 31 6.27 2.77 1.89
CA GLY A 31 7.72 2.88 2.04
C GLY A 31 8.47 1.72 1.38
N ALA A 32 7.95 0.50 1.47
CA ALA A 32 8.55 -0.64 0.78
C ALA A 32 8.44 -0.50 -0.75
N LEU A 33 7.30 -0.05 -1.27
CA LEU A 33 7.15 0.30 -2.69
C LEU A 33 8.15 1.39 -3.10
N ALA A 34 8.26 2.48 -2.34
CA ALA A 34 9.24 3.54 -2.62
C ALA A 34 10.67 2.99 -2.69
N ARG A 35 11.08 2.15 -1.74
CA ARG A 35 12.41 1.51 -1.73
C ARG A 35 12.61 0.63 -2.97
N GLN A 36 11.62 -0.18 -3.34
CA GLN A 36 11.74 -1.06 -4.50
C GLN A 36 11.74 -0.29 -5.82
N PHE A 37 10.89 0.75 -5.97
CA PHE A 37 10.94 1.63 -7.13
C PHE A 37 12.30 2.30 -7.24
N ALA A 38 12.84 2.86 -6.14
CA ALA A 38 14.16 3.48 -6.13
C ALA A 38 15.27 2.52 -6.59
N LEU A 39 15.23 1.25 -6.17
CA LEU A 39 16.17 0.23 -6.61
C LEU A 39 15.97 -0.21 -8.07
N ALA A 40 14.75 -0.12 -8.59
CA ALA A 40 14.42 -0.44 -9.97
C ALA A 40 14.66 0.74 -10.94
N LEU A 41 14.92 1.95 -10.43
CA LEU A 41 15.16 3.11 -11.29
C LEU A 41 16.48 2.97 -12.05
N PRO A 42 16.44 3.10 -13.39
CA PRO A 42 17.65 3.12 -14.19
C PRO A 42 18.43 4.43 -13.97
N ALA A 43 19.74 4.39 -14.15
CA ALA A 43 20.59 5.58 -14.08
C ALA A 43 20.28 6.62 -15.19
N ARG A 44 19.64 6.19 -16.28
CA ARG A 44 19.22 7.01 -17.42
C ARG A 44 17.79 6.65 -17.83
N PHE A 45 17.02 7.68 -18.21
CA PHE A 45 15.65 7.54 -18.68
C PHE A 45 15.64 7.58 -20.22
N ASP A 46 15.70 6.41 -20.83
CA ASP A 46 15.67 6.21 -22.28
C ASP A 46 14.29 5.73 -22.79
N ALA A 47 13.35 5.42 -21.89
CA ALA A 47 11.99 4.97 -22.24
C ALA A 47 10.90 5.53 -21.31
N ALA A 48 9.67 5.68 -21.83
CA ALA A 48 8.54 6.29 -21.11
C ALA A 48 8.13 5.55 -19.82
N TRP A 49 8.22 4.21 -19.79
CA TRP A 49 7.92 3.42 -18.60
C TRP A 49 8.88 3.70 -17.44
N GLN A 50 10.11 4.15 -17.73
CA GLN A 50 11.09 4.48 -16.70
C GLN A 50 10.74 5.81 -16.02
N ALA A 51 10.20 6.78 -16.78
CA ALA A 51 9.66 8.01 -16.22
C ALA A 51 8.43 7.75 -15.32
N GLU A 52 7.61 6.75 -15.70
CA GLU A 52 6.48 6.31 -14.88
C GLU A 52 6.94 5.68 -13.56
N LEU A 53 7.97 4.81 -13.56
CA LEU A 53 8.56 4.29 -12.30
C LEU A 53 9.07 5.40 -11.40
N ASN A 54 9.69 6.44 -11.98
CA ASN A 54 10.17 7.60 -11.24
C ASN A 54 9.00 8.39 -10.63
N ALA A 55 7.91 8.59 -11.38
CA ALA A 55 6.70 9.21 -10.85
C ALA A 55 6.13 8.40 -9.68
N GLN A 56 6.05 7.07 -9.81
CA GLN A 56 5.57 6.19 -8.73
C GLN A 56 6.46 6.30 -7.49
N PHE A 57 7.79 6.28 -7.62
CA PHE A 57 8.71 6.50 -6.50
C PHE A 57 8.41 7.79 -5.71
N TYR A 58 8.25 8.92 -6.41
CA TYR A 58 7.95 10.19 -5.75
C TYR A 58 6.58 10.20 -5.08
N ARG A 59 5.57 9.55 -5.68
CA ARG A 59 4.23 9.43 -5.09
C ARG A 59 4.24 8.60 -3.81
N GLU A 60 4.88 7.44 -3.83
CA GLU A 60 5.03 6.60 -2.63
C GLU A 60 5.74 7.38 -1.51
N SER A 61 6.80 8.11 -1.84
CA SER A 61 7.56 8.92 -0.88
C SER A 61 6.73 10.10 -0.33
N GLU A 62 5.88 10.71 -1.15
CA GLU A 62 4.96 11.76 -0.75
C GLU A 62 3.92 11.23 0.24
N ILE A 63 3.36 10.04 -0.02
CA ILE A 63 2.40 9.36 0.89
C ILE A 63 3.04 9.12 2.25
N VAL A 64 4.26 8.56 2.28
CA VAL A 64 5.01 8.34 3.53
C VAL A 64 5.19 9.66 4.29
N SER A 65 5.69 10.69 3.61
CA SER A 65 5.92 12.01 4.21
C SER A 65 4.63 12.67 4.72
N LEU A 66 3.52 12.48 4.00
CA LEU A 66 2.21 12.98 4.38
C LEU A 66 1.72 12.32 5.68
N LEU A 67 1.76 10.98 5.75
CA LEU A 67 1.35 10.23 6.93
C LEU A 67 2.21 10.54 8.15
N MET A 68 3.53 10.67 7.97
CA MET A 68 4.42 11.05 9.06
C MET A 68 4.03 12.38 9.71
N ARG A 69 3.53 13.35 8.92
CA ARG A 69 3.12 14.67 9.42
C ARG A 69 1.66 14.74 9.88
N ALA A 70 0.77 14.01 9.22
CA ALA A 70 -0.68 14.10 9.46
C ALA A 70 -1.14 13.29 10.68
N THR A 71 -0.34 12.32 11.13
CA THR A 71 -0.69 11.37 12.19
C THR A 71 -0.41 11.94 13.58
N ALA A 72 -1.39 11.83 14.48
CA ALA A 72 -1.19 12.05 15.91
C ALA A 72 -0.48 10.83 16.53
N TRP A 73 0.85 10.81 16.46
CA TRP A 73 1.67 9.69 16.94
C TRP A 73 1.60 9.52 18.46
N VAL A 74 1.34 8.29 18.91
CA VAL A 74 1.48 7.88 20.31
C VAL A 74 2.36 6.64 20.42
N PRO A 75 3.09 6.44 21.52
CA PRO A 75 3.86 5.22 21.73
C PRO A 75 2.95 3.98 21.69
N ASP A 76 3.34 2.96 20.89
CA ASP A 76 2.64 1.69 20.83
C ASP A 76 3.64 0.54 20.70
N LEU A 77 3.95 -0.12 21.82
CA LEU A 77 4.94 -1.20 21.87
C LEU A 77 4.56 -2.40 21.01
N ALA A 78 3.26 -2.62 20.77
CA ALA A 78 2.82 -3.72 19.92
C ALA A 78 3.24 -3.53 18.45
N LEU A 79 3.48 -2.28 18.01
CA LEU A 79 3.94 -2.05 16.63
C LEU A 79 5.24 -2.76 16.32
N SER A 80 6.15 -2.90 17.29
CA SER A 80 7.46 -3.51 17.05
C SER A 80 7.37 -4.91 16.43
N HIS A 81 6.51 -5.80 16.94
CA HIS A 81 6.34 -7.14 16.36
C HIS A 81 5.52 -7.12 15.07
N MET A 82 4.54 -6.22 14.95
CA MET A 82 3.71 -6.10 13.74
C MET A 82 4.53 -5.62 12.55
N THR A 83 5.38 -4.61 12.74
CA THR A 83 6.23 -4.07 11.68
C THR A 83 7.20 -5.12 11.13
N VAL A 84 7.72 -6.02 11.97
CA VAL A 84 8.58 -7.11 11.49
C VAL A 84 7.82 -8.02 10.52
N SER A 85 6.58 -8.41 10.82
CA SER A 85 5.81 -9.28 9.91
C SER A 85 5.45 -8.57 8.60
N TRP A 86 5.18 -7.27 8.66
CA TRP A 86 4.92 -6.44 7.47
C TRP A 86 6.16 -6.35 6.58
N GLU A 87 7.30 -5.94 7.12
CA GLU A 87 8.52 -5.74 6.33
C GLU A 87 9.01 -7.05 5.68
N MET A 88 8.81 -8.19 6.34
CA MET A 88 9.11 -9.50 5.75
C MET A 88 8.22 -9.83 4.55
N ALA A 89 6.94 -9.47 4.59
CA ALA A 89 6.01 -9.68 3.47
C ALA A 89 6.33 -8.78 2.28
N TRP A 90 6.91 -7.60 2.52
CA TRP A 90 7.28 -6.69 1.45
C TRP A 90 8.57 -7.06 0.73
N LEU A 91 9.28 -8.12 1.15
CA LEU A 91 10.47 -8.56 0.44
C LEU A 91 10.13 -8.99 -1.01
N PRO A 92 11.03 -8.75 -1.97
CA PRO A 92 10.89 -9.30 -3.31
C PRO A 92 10.71 -10.82 -3.27
N ALA A 93 9.75 -11.33 -4.03
CA ALA A 93 9.41 -12.76 -4.09
C ALA A 93 9.41 -13.23 -5.55
N PRO A 94 10.34 -14.13 -5.95
CA PRO A 94 10.48 -14.60 -7.34
C PRO A 94 9.15 -14.99 -8.00
N VAL A 95 8.98 -14.62 -9.28
CA VAL A 95 7.91 -15.16 -10.12
C VAL A 95 8.47 -16.36 -10.87
N ASP A 96 8.00 -17.54 -10.51
CA ASP A 96 8.40 -18.78 -11.16
C ASP A 96 8.04 -18.76 -12.66
N GLY A 97 8.89 -19.38 -13.49
CA GLY A 97 8.63 -19.54 -14.92
C GLY A 97 9.05 -18.36 -15.80
N ILE A 98 9.74 -17.36 -15.26
CA ILE A 98 10.27 -16.21 -16.02
C ILE A 98 11.79 -16.17 -15.90
N ALA A 99 12.50 -16.54 -16.98
CA ALA A 99 13.96 -16.57 -17.01
C ALA A 99 14.60 -15.18 -17.15
N ASP A 100 13.87 -14.22 -17.73
CA ASP A 100 14.29 -12.82 -17.83
C ASP A 100 14.17 -12.15 -16.45
N HIS A 101 15.31 -11.95 -15.79
CA HIS A 101 15.37 -11.36 -14.44
C HIS A 101 14.82 -9.94 -14.36
N PRO A 102 15.21 -8.98 -15.23
CA PRO A 102 14.58 -7.67 -15.30
C PRO A 102 13.06 -7.71 -15.45
N LEU A 103 12.55 -8.55 -16.35
CA LEU A 103 11.11 -8.70 -16.56
C LEU A 103 10.41 -9.28 -15.33
N ALA A 104 11.00 -10.32 -14.73
CA ALA A 104 10.50 -10.92 -13.50
C ALA A 104 10.44 -9.90 -12.35
N GLN A 105 11.46 -9.05 -12.21
CA GLN A 105 11.50 -7.97 -11.22
C GLN A 105 10.39 -6.94 -11.46
N ALA A 106 10.19 -6.50 -12.71
CA ALA A 106 9.14 -5.55 -13.06
C ALA A 106 7.72 -6.11 -12.77
N ILE A 107 7.50 -7.40 -13.03
CA ILE A 107 6.24 -8.08 -12.72
C ILE A 107 6.04 -8.17 -11.20
N GLN A 108 7.07 -8.53 -10.43
CA GLN A 108 6.95 -8.55 -8.96
C GLN A 108 6.58 -7.19 -8.39
N LEU A 109 7.29 -6.15 -8.80
CA LEU A 109 7.05 -4.80 -8.32
C LEU A 109 5.63 -4.35 -8.70
N SER A 110 5.21 -4.61 -9.94
CA SER A 110 3.88 -4.24 -10.41
C SER A 110 2.76 -5.04 -9.72
N THR A 111 2.96 -6.33 -9.44
CA THR A 111 1.97 -7.15 -8.73
C THR A 111 1.86 -6.75 -7.26
N LEU A 112 2.97 -6.42 -6.59
CA LEU A 112 2.95 -5.90 -5.22
C LEU A 112 2.27 -4.53 -5.16
N ALA A 113 2.67 -3.59 -6.04
CA ALA A 113 2.07 -2.26 -6.11
C ALA A 113 0.56 -2.35 -6.39
N HIS A 114 0.16 -3.19 -7.35
CA HIS A 114 -1.25 -3.45 -7.62
C HIS A 114 -1.99 -3.96 -6.37
N ALA A 115 -1.45 -4.97 -5.69
CA ALA A 115 -2.08 -5.55 -4.50
C ALA A 115 -2.23 -4.53 -3.36
N VAL A 116 -1.22 -3.68 -3.13
CA VAL A 116 -1.25 -2.59 -2.14
C VAL A 116 -2.32 -1.56 -2.51
N HIS A 117 -2.27 -1.01 -3.73
CA HIS A 117 -3.19 0.06 -4.14
C HIS A 117 -4.65 -0.39 -4.28
N ALA A 118 -4.89 -1.65 -4.66
CA ALA A 118 -6.24 -2.19 -4.76
C ALA A 118 -6.78 -2.72 -3.44
N GLY A 119 -5.93 -3.35 -2.62
CA GLY A 119 -6.32 -4.06 -1.41
C GLY A 119 -6.52 -3.19 -0.17
N ILE A 120 -5.87 -2.02 -0.13
CA ILE A 120 -5.90 -1.14 1.05
C ILE A 120 -6.75 0.10 0.76
N ARG A 121 -7.90 0.19 1.45
CA ARG A 121 -8.90 1.26 1.27
C ARG A 121 -9.12 2.01 2.59
N PRO A 122 -8.17 2.87 3.01
CA PRO A 122 -8.20 3.45 4.34
C PRO A 122 -9.27 4.54 4.49
N ALA A 123 -9.62 5.24 3.42
CA ALA A 123 -10.65 6.27 3.47
C ALA A 123 -12.05 5.67 3.58
N ALA A 124 -12.27 4.47 3.04
CA ALA A 124 -13.51 3.72 3.19
C ALA A 124 -13.83 3.31 4.65
N LEU A 125 -12.84 3.37 5.55
CA LEU A 125 -13.00 3.05 6.97
C LEU A 125 -13.35 4.27 7.83
N LEU A 126 -13.37 5.47 7.25
CA LEU A 126 -13.73 6.68 7.95
C LEU A 126 -15.25 6.73 8.20
N PRO A 127 -15.71 6.95 9.44
CA PRO A 127 -17.11 7.26 9.71
C PRO A 127 -17.55 8.54 8.97
N THR A 128 -18.84 8.63 8.67
CA THR A 128 -19.45 9.82 8.05
C THR A 128 -19.28 11.09 8.90
N GLU A 129 -19.19 10.93 10.22
CA GLU A 129 -19.05 11.99 11.21
C GLU A 129 -17.59 12.44 11.40
N ALA A 130 -16.62 11.77 10.77
CA ALA A 130 -15.21 12.12 10.91
C ALA A 130 -14.94 13.54 10.39
N ASN A 131 -14.21 14.32 11.17
CA ASN A 131 -13.91 15.72 10.85
C ASN A 131 -13.14 15.82 9.53
N ALA A 132 -13.79 16.37 8.51
CA ALA A 132 -13.23 16.45 7.16
C ALA A 132 -12.01 17.39 7.05
N SER A 133 -11.78 18.25 8.04
CA SER A 133 -10.63 19.16 8.12
C SER A 133 -9.50 18.61 9.00
N ASP A 134 -9.67 17.43 9.61
CA ASP A 134 -8.59 16.78 10.34
C ASP A 134 -7.48 16.31 9.36
N PRO A 135 -6.19 16.61 9.64
CA PRO A 135 -5.10 16.25 8.73
C PRO A 135 -5.00 14.77 8.41
N PHE A 136 -5.24 13.89 9.39
CA PHE A 136 -5.18 12.44 9.20
C PHE A 136 -6.32 11.98 8.28
N VAL A 137 -7.55 12.45 8.52
CA VAL A 137 -8.71 12.18 7.67
C VAL A 137 -8.46 12.63 6.21
N MET A 138 -7.93 13.84 6.02
CA MET A 138 -7.57 14.36 4.70
C MET A 138 -6.49 13.51 4.03
N ALA A 139 -5.48 13.07 4.80
CA ALA A 139 -4.42 12.22 4.29
C ALA A 139 -4.95 10.88 3.78
N LEU A 140 -5.80 10.18 4.54
CA LEU A 140 -6.37 8.90 4.11
C LEU A 140 -7.16 9.01 2.80
N ARG A 141 -7.97 10.07 2.67
CA ARG A 141 -8.72 10.35 1.43
C ARG A 141 -7.81 10.59 0.24
N ARG A 142 -6.74 11.37 0.43
CA ARG A 142 -5.75 11.65 -0.63
C ARG A 142 -5.00 10.38 -1.05
N ILE A 143 -4.61 9.55 -0.09
CA ILE A 143 -3.88 8.31 -0.34
C ILE A 143 -4.74 7.33 -1.14
N GLU A 144 -6.00 7.16 -0.77
CA GLU A 144 -6.90 6.27 -1.50
C GLU A 144 -7.17 6.78 -2.92
N PHE A 145 -7.32 8.10 -3.10
CA PHE A 145 -7.45 8.70 -4.42
C PHE A 145 -6.20 8.47 -5.29
N GLU A 146 -5.01 8.71 -4.76
CA GLU A 146 -3.76 8.51 -5.50
C GLU A 146 -3.52 7.03 -5.81
N SER A 147 -3.79 6.14 -4.85
CA SER A 147 -3.71 4.68 -5.06
C SER A 147 -4.63 4.24 -6.21
N GLY A 148 -5.84 4.79 -6.28
CA GLY A 148 -6.77 4.52 -7.39
C GLY A 148 -6.23 4.97 -8.76
N ARG A 149 -5.50 6.09 -8.81
CA ARG A 149 -4.83 6.55 -10.03
C ARG A 149 -3.67 5.64 -10.41
N GLN A 150 -2.79 5.34 -9.46
CA GLN A 150 -1.60 4.51 -9.68
C GLN A 150 -2.00 3.12 -10.16
N LEU A 151 -3.04 2.53 -9.57
CA LEU A 151 -3.56 1.21 -9.92
C LEU A 151 -3.77 0.99 -11.43
N GLN A 152 -4.16 2.05 -12.16
CA GLN A 152 -4.36 1.96 -13.62
C GLN A 152 -3.06 1.69 -14.38
N ALA A 153 -1.93 2.26 -13.92
CA ALA A 153 -0.63 2.01 -14.53
C ALA A 153 -0.21 0.54 -14.37
N GLN A 154 -0.42 -0.05 -13.18
CA GLN A 154 -0.12 -1.47 -12.98
C GLN A 154 -1.09 -2.37 -13.76
N ILE A 155 -2.38 -2.02 -13.84
CA ILE A 155 -3.33 -2.77 -14.67
C ILE A 155 -2.89 -2.78 -16.13
N LEU A 156 -2.51 -1.62 -16.68
CA LEU A 156 -2.07 -1.50 -18.06
C LEU A 156 -0.82 -2.34 -18.33
N PHE A 157 0.19 -2.26 -17.45
CA PHE A 157 1.41 -3.05 -17.56
C PHE A 157 1.12 -4.56 -17.44
N LEU A 158 0.46 -4.99 -16.37
CA LEU A 158 0.19 -6.42 -16.09
C LEU A 158 -0.72 -7.03 -17.16
N LYS A 159 -1.54 -6.24 -17.86
CA LYS A 159 -2.38 -6.68 -18.98
C LYS A 159 -1.73 -6.52 -20.36
N GLY A 160 -0.50 -6.03 -20.44
CA GLY A 160 0.22 -5.80 -21.69
C GLY A 160 0.42 -7.08 -22.54
N PRO A 161 0.59 -6.92 -23.87
CA PRO A 161 0.77 -8.04 -24.80
C PRO A 161 2.06 -8.83 -24.55
N ASP A 162 3.12 -8.17 -24.08
CA ASP A 162 4.42 -8.80 -23.80
C ASP A 162 4.35 -9.83 -22.66
N LEU A 163 3.31 -9.73 -21.81
CA LEU A 163 3.07 -10.65 -20.70
C LEU A 163 2.13 -11.81 -21.07
N LEU A 164 1.62 -11.87 -22.31
CA LEU A 164 0.75 -12.96 -22.76
C LEU A 164 1.36 -14.35 -22.54
N PRO A 165 2.66 -14.60 -22.84
CA PRO A 165 3.27 -15.91 -22.62
C PRO A 165 3.36 -16.31 -21.13
N PHE A 166 3.27 -15.35 -20.22
CA PHE A 166 3.47 -15.53 -18.77
C PHE A 166 2.17 -15.34 -17.96
N ARG A 167 1.00 -15.33 -18.62
CA ARG A 167 -0.29 -14.98 -18.01
C ARG A 167 -0.59 -15.74 -16.73
N ASP A 168 -0.37 -17.05 -16.71
CA ASP A 168 -0.68 -17.88 -15.56
C ASP A 168 0.25 -17.57 -14.39
N ALA A 169 1.55 -17.39 -14.67
CA ALA A 169 2.54 -17.01 -13.65
C ALA A 169 2.26 -15.62 -13.06
N VAL A 170 1.93 -14.65 -13.91
CA VAL A 170 1.56 -13.29 -13.50
C VAL A 170 0.29 -13.31 -12.64
N SER A 171 -0.73 -14.06 -13.06
CA SER A 171 -2.00 -14.18 -12.32
C SER A 171 -1.79 -14.85 -10.96
N ALA A 172 -1.02 -15.93 -10.91
CA ALA A 172 -0.68 -16.60 -9.67
C ALA A 172 0.11 -15.68 -8.71
N ALA A 173 1.07 -14.92 -9.23
CA ALA A 173 1.82 -13.95 -8.42
C ALA A 173 0.91 -12.84 -7.88
N LEU A 174 0.01 -12.31 -8.71
CA LEU A 174 -0.94 -11.27 -8.33
C LEU A 174 -1.92 -11.75 -7.24
N GLU A 175 -2.50 -12.94 -7.39
CA GLU A 175 -3.41 -13.52 -6.40
C GLU A 175 -2.71 -13.77 -5.06
N ARG A 176 -1.47 -14.28 -5.08
CA ARG A 176 -0.66 -14.45 -3.86
C ARG A 176 -0.44 -13.11 -3.15
N ARG A 177 -0.05 -12.06 -3.88
CA ARG A 177 0.18 -10.73 -3.30
C ARG A 177 -1.11 -10.12 -2.76
N HIS A 178 -2.24 -10.28 -3.45
CA HIS A 178 -3.53 -9.85 -2.93
C HIS A 178 -3.91 -10.58 -1.64
N ALA A 179 -3.75 -11.90 -1.58
CA ALA A 179 -4.06 -12.68 -0.38
C ALA A 179 -3.20 -12.22 0.82
N GLU A 180 -1.90 -12.01 0.60
CA GLU A 180 -0.97 -11.53 1.61
C GLU A 180 -1.30 -10.12 2.10
N VAL A 181 -1.48 -9.16 1.18
CA VAL A 181 -1.84 -7.77 1.54
C VAL A 181 -3.17 -7.72 2.29
N ARG A 182 -4.19 -8.45 1.83
CA ARG A 182 -5.50 -8.50 2.51
C ARG A 182 -5.39 -9.08 3.91
N ARG A 183 -4.60 -10.15 4.09
CA ARG A 183 -4.36 -10.75 5.41
C ARG A 183 -3.72 -9.73 6.36
N LEU A 184 -2.61 -9.11 5.94
CA LEU A 184 -1.89 -8.14 6.78
C LEU A 184 -2.72 -6.89 7.09
N TRP A 185 -3.50 -6.42 6.12
CA TRP A 185 -4.39 -5.30 6.34
C TRP A 185 -5.48 -5.65 7.36
N ARG A 186 -6.10 -6.83 7.23
CA ARG A 186 -7.10 -7.31 8.20
C ARG A 186 -6.52 -7.45 9.61
N GLU A 187 -5.34 -8.05 9.75
CA GLU A 187 -4.64 -8.14 11.04
C GLU A 187 -4.37 -6.75 11.64
N THR A 188 -4.02 -5.78 10.80
CA THR A 188 -3.86 -4.38 11.22
C THR A 188 -5.19 -3.78 11.70
N LEU A 189 -6.29 -4.00 10.96
CA LEU A 189 -7.62 -3.54 11.32
C LEU A 189 -8.12 -4.16 12.64
N GLU A 190 -7.93 -5.46 12.82
CA GLU A 190 -8.27 -6.16 14.06
C GLU A 190 -7.51 -5.56 15.25
N SER A 191 -6.23 -5.22 15.05
CA SER A 191 -5.41 -4.59 16.09
C SER A 191 -5.92 -3.21 16.53
N ILE A 192 -6.71 -2.52 15.69
CA ILE A 192 -7.34 -1.23 16.03
C ILE A 192 -8.83 -1.37 16.37
N GLY A 193 -9.33 -2.60 16.51
CA GLY A 193 -10.71 -2.89 16.92
C GLY A 193 -11.72 -2.88 15.77
N ILE A 194 -11.24 -2.91 14.52
CA ILE A 194 -12.07 -2.98 13.31
C ILE A 194 -12.16 -4.43 12.83
N VAL A 195 -13.38 -4.92 12.57
CA VAL A 195 -13.62 -6.25 11.96
C VAL A 195 -14.21 -6.05 10.58
N SER A 196 -13.55 -6.63 9.58
CA SER A 196 -14.13 -6.73 8.24
C SER A 196 -15.24 -7.78 8.25
N CYS A 197 -16.46 -7.43 7.84
CA CYS A 197 -17.44 -8.44 7.46
C CYS A 197 -16.88 -9.19 6.24
N GLU A 198 -16.89 -10.53 6.29
CA GLU A 198 -16.56 -11.40 5.14
C GLU A 198 -17.52 -11.21 3.97
#